data_AF-A0A7W4IKM1-F1
#
_entry.id   AF-A0A7W4IKM1-F1
#
_cell.length_a   1.000
_cell.length_b   1.000
_cell.length_c   1.000
_cell.angle_alpha   90.00
_cell.angle_beta   90.00
_cell.angle_gamma   90.00
#
_symmetry.space_group_name_H-M   'P 1'
#
loop_
_entity.id
_entity.type
_entity.pdbx_description
1 polymer ?
#
loop_
_entity_poly.entity_id
_entity_poly.type
_entity_poly.pdbx_seq_one_letter_code
_entity_poly.pdbx_strand_id
1 'polypeptide(L)'
;MATTLVLTPGEVMQVQKSSAATLVDGVPSVLLLQRNGARYYLDNSVLEPSDNQIDAAISFYRSRLQWNLSRDECRALLVLNPKARIKLADYGDVDSEVRDLLADAVAQTLLGCSWPTYGDKVDVSEFTALLHSQAAAIGFGSPVCEDSTPDN
;
A
#
# COMPACT_ATOMS: atom_id res chain seq x y z
N MET A 1 11.69 4.46 -9.60
CA MET A 1 11.45 3.14 -8.98
C MET A 1 12.10 3.17 -7.61
N ALA A 2 11.32 3.32 -6.55
CA ALA A 2 11.81 3.30 -5.18
C ALA A 2 11.50 1.92 -4.59
N THR A 3 12.55 1.16 -4.31
CA THR A 3 12.50 -0.17 -3.71
C THR A 3 12.09 -0.04 -2.24
N THR A 4 10.93 -0.56 -1.84
CA THR A 4 10.65 -0.77 -0.41
C THR A 4 11.37 -2.04 0.03
N LEU A 5 12.69 -1.93 0.25
CA LEU A 5 13.48 -3.00 0.85
C LEU A 5 13.16 -3.02 2.35
N VAL A 6 12.57 -4.10 2.87
CA VAL A 6 12.45 -4.29 4.32
C VAL A 6 13.83 -4.69 4.85
N LEU A 7 14.64 -3.67 5.14
CA LEU A 7 15.96 -3.85 5.73
C LEU A 7 15.83 -4.42 7.14
N THR A 8 16.63 -5.44 7.47
CA THR A 8 16.80 -5.89 8.85
C THR A 8 17.37 -4.75 9.72
N PRO A 9 17.18 -4.76 11.05
CA PRO A 9 17.77 -3.75 11.92
C PRO A 9 19.29 -3.58 11.72
N GLY A 10 20.01 -4.68 11.45
CA GLY A 10 21.44 -4.64 11.15
C GLY A 10 21.76 -3.91 9.84
N GLU A 11 20.99 -4.14 8.78
CA GLU A 11 21.17 -3.46 7.49
C GLU A 11 20.76 -1.98 7.56
N VAL A 12 19.68 -1.65 8.29
CA VAL A 12 19.31 -0.26 8.59
C VAL A 12 20.47 0.44 9.27
N MET A 13 21.09 -0.18 10.28
CA MET A 13 22.25 0.40 10.97
C MET A 13 23.43 0.64 10.03
N GLN A 14 23.70 -0.26 9.07
CA GLN A 14 24.77 -0.06 8.09
C GLN A 14 24.47 1.09 7.13
N VAL A 15 23.24 1.21 6.64
CA VAL A 15 22.79 2.33 5.80
C VAL A 15 22.89 3.66 6.54
N GLN A 16 22.49 3.70 7.82
CA GLN A 16 22.60 4.92 8.63
C GLN A 16 24.07 5.32 8.87
N LYS A 17 24.95 4.35 9.13
CA LYS A 17 26.39 4.61 9.29
C LYS A 17 27.04 5.12 8.01
N SER A 18 26.71 4.54 6.86
CA SER A 18 27.28 4.96 5.58
C SER A 18 26.76 6.32 5.12
N SER A 19 25.49 6.64 5.40
CA SER A 19 24.88 7.92 5.05
C SER A 19 25.24 9.08 5.96
N ALA A 20 25.75 8.82 7.17
CA ALA A 20 26.28 9.85 8.07
C ALA A 20 27.43 10.69 7.47
N ALA A 21 28.08 10.19 6.41
CA ALA A 21 29.11 10.92 5.69
C ALA A 21 28.56 12.04 4.78
N THR A 22 27.27 11.99 4.41
CA THR A 22 26.63 13.01 3.57
C THR A 22 25.78 13.93 4.44
N LEU A 23 26.30 15.14 4.69
CA LEU A 23 25.63 16.14 5.53
C LEU A 23 25.01 17.25 4.67
N VAL A 24 23.81 17.69 5.06
CA VAL A 24 23.18 18.93 4.59
C VAL A 24 22.93 19.77 5.83
N ASP A 25 23.50 20.98 5.87
CA ASP A 25 23.45 21.88 7.04
C ASP A 25 23.89 21.21 8.36
N GLY A 26 24.88 20.31 8.28
CA GLY A 26 25.42 19.59 9.44
C GLY A 26 24.58 18.40 9.92
N VAL A 27 23.49 18.04 9.24
CA VAL A 27 22.64 16.89 9.56
C VAL A 27 22.76 15.80 8.49
N PRO A 28 22.85 14.51 8.85
CA PRO A 28 22.83 13.41 7.89
C PRO A 28 21.62 13.51 6.94
N SER A 29 21.89 13.46 5.63
CA SER A 29 20.87 13.64 4.59
C SER A 29 19.72 12.64 4.69
N VAL A 30 20.01 11.40 5.09
CA VAL A 30 18.98 10.36 5.32
C VAL A 30 18.06 10.71 6.48
N LEU A 31 18.57 11.27 7.58
CA LEU A 31 17.73 11.72 8.70
C LEU A 31 16.85 12.90 8.28
N LEU A 32 17.38 13.83 7.47
CA LEU A 32 16.58 14.92 6.93
C LEU A 32 15.46 14.40 6.02
N LEU A 33 15.75 13.44 5.14
CA LEU A 33 14.74 12.82 4.29
C LEU A 33 13.66 12.13 5.11
N GLN A 34 14.04 11.35 6.12
CA GLN A 34 13.10 10.69 7.03
C GLN A 34 12.24 11.70 7.78
N ARG A 35 12.85 12.75 8.33
CA ARG A 35 12.14 13.82 9.03
C ARG A 35 11.16 14.53 8.11
N ASN A 36 11.58 14.88 6.90
CA ASN A 36 10.74 15.58 5.93
C ASN A 36 9.58 14.69 5.45
N GLY A 37 9.84 13.40 5.22
CA GLY A 37 8.79 12.43 4.90
C GLY A 37 7.78 12.26 6.04
N ALA A 38 8.25 12.11 7.28
CA ALA A 38 7.36 12.03 8.44
C ALA A 38 6.54 13.31 8.64
N ARG A 39 7.16 14.48 8.42
CA ARG A 39 6.50 15.79 8.48
C ARG A 39 5.37 15.87 7.46
N TYR A 40 5.62 15.47 6.21
CA TYR A 40 4.61 15.45 5.16
C TYR A 40 3.35 14.66 5.58
N TYR A 41 3.51 13.45 6.14
CA TYR A 41 2.36 12.65 6.57
C TYR A 41 1.66 13.22 7.81
N LEU A 42 2.40 13.89 8.71
CA LEU A 42 1.82 14.57 9.87
C LEU A 42 0.96 15.75 9.44
N ASP A 43 1.50 16.62 8.59
CA ASP A 43 0.86 17.85 8.13
C ASP A 43 -0.40 17.54 7.30
N ASN A 44 -0.40 16.41 6.60
CA ASN A 44 -1.52 15.95 5.78
C ASN A 44 -2.40 14.87 6.46
N SER A 45 -2.25 14.65 7.76
CA SER A 45 -2.91 13.55 8.48
C SER A 45 -4.45 13.58 8.40
N VAL A 46 -5.04 14.76 8.21
CA VAL A 46 -6.48 15.00 8.10
C VAL A 46 -7.03 14.92 6.67
N LEU A 47 -6.17 14.70 5.67
CA LEU A 47 -6.62 14.61 4.27
C LEU A 47 -7.46 13.35 4.04
N GLU A 48 -8.64 13.52 3.47
CA GLU A 48 -9.55 12.42 3.14
C GLU A 48 -9.77 12.36 1.61
N PRO A 49 -9.71 11.16 1.00
CA PRO A 49 -10.05 11.01 -0.40
C PRO A 49 -11.53 11.32 -0.66
N SER A 50 -11.78 12.02 -1.76
CA SER A 50 -13.11 12.22 -2.35
C SER A 50 -13.72 10.90 -2.83
N ASP A 51 -15.05 10.87 -3.02
CA ASP A 51 -15.74 9.67 -3.51
C ASP A 51 -15.19 9.15 -4.84
N ASN A 52 -14.79 10.05 -5.75
CA ASN A 52 -14.19 9.67 -7.03
C ASN A 52 -12.85 8.94 -6.85
N GLN A 53 -12.03 9.38 -5.88
CA GLN A 53 -10.76 8.74 -5.55
C GLN A 53 -10.98 7.38 -4.89
N ILE A 54 -12.01 7.24 -4.05
CA ILE A 54 -12.41 5.95 -3.48
C ILE A 54 -12.86 5.00 -4.60
N ASP A 55 -13.68 5.45 -5.54
CA ASP A 55 -14.12 4.64 -6.67
C ASP A 55 -12.95 4.20 -7.58
N ALA A 56 -11.95 5.06 -7.75
CA ALA A 56 -10.72 4.72 -8.46
C ALA A 56 -9.92 3.64 -7.71
N ALA A 57 -9.81 3.73 -6.39
CA ALA A 57 -9.14 2.72 -5.56
C ALA A 57 -9.88 1.37 -5.61
N ILE A 58 -11.22 1.37 -5.53
CA ILE A 58 -12.04 0.15 -5.70
C ILE A 58 -11.82 -0.45 -7.09
N SER A 59 -11.79 0.38 -8.14
CA SER A 59 -11.53 -0.07 -9.51
C SER A 59 -10.15 -0.71 -9.64
N PHE A 60 -9.14 -0.16 -8.96
CA PHE A 60 -7.82 -0.78 -8.86
C PHE A 60 -7.89 -2.16 -8.21
N TYR A 61 -8.51 -2.29 -7.03
CA TYR A 61 -8.64 -3.58 -6.35
C TYR A 61 -9.39 -4.62 -7.18
N ARG A 62 -10.46 -4.21 -7.86
CA ARG A 62 -11.21 -5.09 -8.75
C ARG A 62 -10.37 -5.57 -9.94
N SER A 63 -9.66 -4.65 -10.59
CA SER A 63 -8.87 -4.97 -11.79
C SER A 63 -7.61 -5.78 -11.50
N ARG A 64 -6.92 -5.49 -10.39
CA ARG A 64 -5.59 -6.03 -10.10
C ARG A 64 -5.62 -7.22 -9.15
N LEU A 65 -6.49 -7.15 -8.15
CA LEU A 65 -6.61 -8.17 -7.10
C LEU A 65 -7.84 -9.06 -7.29
N GLN A 66 -8.62 -8.83 -8.36
CA GLN A 66 -9.89 -9.52 -8.62
C GLN A 66 -10.80 -9.49 -7.39
N TRP A 67 -10.88 -8.33 -6.74
CA TRP A 67 -11.56 -8.18 -5.47
C TRP A 67 -12.58 -7.05 -5.52
N ASN A 68 -13.85 -7.37 -5.22
CA ASN A 68 -14.91 -6.40 -5.00
C ASN A 68 -14.89 -5.91 -3.55
N LEU A 69 -14.64 -4.62 -3.37
CA LEU A 69 -14.78 -3.91 -2.11
C LEU A 69 -15.91 -2.89 -2.23
N SER A 70 -16.73 -2.78 -1.20
CA SER A 70 -17.65 -1.65 -1.06
C SER A 70 -16.89 -0.36 -0.72
N ARG A 71 -17.55 0.79 -0.88
CA ARG A 71 -16.97 2.09 -0.50
C ARG A 71 -16.62 2.16 0.98
N ASP A 72 -17.47 1.61 1.85
CA ASP A 72 -17.25 1.63 3.29
C ASP A 72 -16.04 0.76 3.68
N GLU A 73 -15.90 -0.41 3.08
CA GLU A 73 -14.72 -1.28 3.27
C GLU A 73 -13.44 -0.63 2.76
N CYS A 74 -13.49 0.01 1.59
CA CYS A 74 -12.35 0.75 1.04
C CYS A 74 -11.95 1.91 1.96
N ARG A 75 -12.93 2.67 2.48
CA ARG A 75 -12.68 3.74 3.47
C ARG A 75 -12.06 3.18 4.75
N ALA A 76 -12.60 2.10 5.29
CA ALA A 76 -12.05 1.45 6.48
C ALA A 76 -10.60 0.99 6.28
N LEU A 77 -10.29 0.39 5.12
CA LEU A 77 -8.95 -0.02 4.75
C LEU A 77 -7.97 1.16 4.72
N LEU A 78 -8.39 2.29 4.12
CA LEU A 78 -7.58 3.50 4.03
C LEU A 78 -7.37 4.17 5.38
N VAL A 79 -8.36 4.12 6.29
CA VAL A 79 -8.20 4.61 7.67
C VAL A 79 -7.11 3.82 8.41
N LEU A 80 -7.08 2.49 8.25
CA LEU A 80 -6.04 1.63 8.83
C LEU A 80 -4.66 1.83 8.19
N ASN A 81 -4.63 2.33 6.96
CA ASN A 81 -3.42 2.51 6.15
C ASN A 81 -3.22 3.99 5.77
N PRO A 82 -2.86 4.87 6.73
CA PRO A 82 -2.89 6.31 6.56
C PRO A 82 -1.97 6.82 5.44
N LYS A 83 -0.87 6.13 5.13
CA LYS A 83 0.00 6.52 4.01
C LYS A 83 -0.73 6.43 2.67
N ALA A 84 -1.46 5.34 2.45
CA ALA A 84 -2.26 5.15 1.23
C ALA A 84 -3.38 6.18 1.14
N ARG A 85 -4.10 6.42 2.26
CA ARG A 85 -5.15 7.45 2.36
C ARG A 85 -4.66 8.84 1.99
N ILE A 86 -3.57 9.27 2.63
CA ILE A 86 -3.01 10.61 2.44
C ILE A 86 -2.54 10.79 1.00
N LYS A 87 -1.82 9.81 0.44
CA LYS A 87 -1.29 9.89 -0.93
C LYS A 87 -2.40 9.88 -1.98
N LEU A 88 -3.41 9.02 -1.80
CA LEU A 88 -4.59 8.99 -2.66
C LEU A 88 -5.32 10.34 -2.65
N ALA A 89 -5.49 10.93 -1.47
CA ALA A 89 -6.15 12.22 -1.30
C ALA A 89 -5.36 13.37 -1.94
N ASP A 90 -4.05 13.41 -1.74
CA ASP A 90 -3.16 14.49 -2.21
C ASP A 90 -2.95 14.47 -3.73
N TYR A 91 -2.70 13.30 -4.33
CA TYR A 91 -2.30 13.21 -5.74
C TYR A 91 -3.48 13.28 -6.72
N GLY A 92 -4.71 13.10 -6.25
CA GLY A 92 -5.90 13.19 -7.10
C GLY A 92 -6.19 11.97 -7.97
N ASP A 93 -5.23 11.06 -8.16
CA ASP A 93 -5.35 9.86 -9.01
C ASP A 93 -4.57 8.66 -8.45
N VAL A 94 -4.91 7.47 -8.91
CA VAL A 94 -4.28 6.19 -8.57
C VAL A 94 -3.07 5.96 -9.48
N ASP A 95 -2.00 6.70 -9.21
CA ASP A 95 -0.71 6.58 -9.88
C ASP A 95 0.08 5.34 -9.43
N SER A 96 1.31 5.14 -9.92
CA SER A 96 2.12 3.98 -9.53
C SER A 96 2.43 3.92 -8.03
N GLU A 97 2.71 5.06 -7.39
CA GLU A 97 3.05 5.10 -5.96
C GLU A 97 1.81 4.75 -5.12
N VAL A 98 0.65 5.33 -5.48
CA VAL A 98 -0.63 5.05 -4.83
C VAL A 98 -1.02 3.59 -5.01
N ARG A 99 -0.83 2.98 -6.20
CA ARG A 99 -1.12 1.56 -6.44
C ARG A 99 -0.30 0.63 -5.56
N ASP A 100 0.98 0.90 -5.42
CA ASP A 100 1.87 0.10 -4.56
C ASP A 100 1.41 0.20 -3.09
N LEU A 101 1.08 1.42 -2.64
CA LEU A 101 0.55 1.65 -1.28
C LEU A 101 -0.82 0.98 -1.06
N LEU A 102 -1.69 0.96 -2.06
CA LEU A 102 -2.99 0.29 -1.99
C LEU A 102 -2.83 -1.23 -1.91
N ALA A 103 -1.89 -1.82 -2.67
CA ALA A 103 -1.58 -3.24 -2.60
C ALA A 103 -0.99 -3.62 -1.24
N ASP A 104 -0.04 -2.82 -0.74
CA ASP A 104 0.54 -2.97 0.60
C ASP A 104 -0.52 -2.86 1.69
N ALA A 105 -1.47 -1.92 1.57
CA ALA A 105 -2.52 -1.72 2.56
C ALA A 105 -3.35 -3.00 2.78
N VAL A 106 -3.68 -3.68 1.70
CA VAL A 106 -4.43 -4.94 1.74
C VAL A 106 -3.59 -6.07 2.35
N ALA A 107 -2.35 -6.23 1.91
CA ALA A 107 -1.44 -7.26 2.43
C ALA A 107 -1.18 -7.07 3.94
N GLN A 108 -0.95 -5.83 4.38
CA GLN A 108 -0.71 -5.52 5.79
C GLN A 108 -1.95 -5.80 6.64
N THR A 109 -3.13 -5.45 6.13
CA THR A 109 -4.39 -5.61 6.88
C THR A 109 -4.76 -7.08 7.09
N LEU A 110 -4.52 -7.94 6.10
CA LEU A 110 -5.00 -9.33 6.13
C LEU A 110 -3.94 -10.34 6.51
N LEU A 111 -2.69 -10.09 6.12
CA LEU A 111 -1.56 -11.01 6.29
C LEU A 111 -0.47 -10.44 7.20
N GLY A 112 -0.56 -9.16 7.59
CA GLY A 112 0.44 -8.53 8.46
C GLY A 112 1.80 -8.34 7.79
N CYS A 113 1.88 -8.40 6.46
CA CYS A 113 3.12 -8.29 5.69
C CYS A 113 3.00 -7.30 4.53
N SER A 114 4.12 -6.98 3.88
CA SER A 114 4.12 -6.16 2.67
C SER A 114 3.71 -6.95 1.43
N TRP A 115 3.24 -6.26 0.40
CA TRP A 115 2.97 -6.87 -0.89
C TRP A 115 4.27 -7.42 -1.51
N PRO A 116 4.27 -8.64 -2.07
CA PRO A 116 5.47 -9.23 -2.63
C PRO A 116 6.03 -8.42 -3.80
N THR A 117 7.33 -8.21 -3.79
CA THR A 117 8.09 -7.62 -4.89
C THR A 117 8.79 -8.71 -5.71
N TYR A 118 9.28 -8.34 -6.89
CA TYR A 118 9.99 -9.28 -7.78
C TYR A 118 11.19 -10.00 -7.11
N GLY A 119 11.80 -9.38 -6.09
CA GLY A 119 12.95 -9.93 -5.39
C GLY A 119 12.62 -11.00 -4.34
N ASP A 120 11.36 -11.10 -3.90
CA ASP A 120 11.00 -11.86 -2.69
C ASP A 120 10.84 -13.36 -2.93
N LYS A 121 10.91 -13.81 -4.19
CA LYS A 121 10.73 -15.23 -4.59
C LYS A 121 9.42 -15.84 -4.06
N VAL A 122 8.36 -15.03 -3.95
CA VAL A 122 7.02 -15.44 -3.56
C VAL A 122 6.18 -15.70 -4.81
N ASP A 123 5.42 -16.78 -4.85
CA ASP A 123 4.38 -16.97 -5.87
C ASP A 123 3.21 -16.02 -5.59
N VAL A 124 3.06 -15.02 -6.47
CA VAL A 124 2.01 -13.99 -6.33
C VAL A 124 0.61 -14.60 -6.41
N SER A 125 0.44 -15.71 -7.13
CA SER A 125 -0.86 -16.39 -7.25
C SER A 125 -1.24 -17.05 -5.94
N GLU A 126 -0.31 -17.78 -5.31
CA GLU A 126 -0.53 -18.38 -3.99
C GLU A 126 -0.75 -17.31 -2.91
N PHE A 127 0.02 -16.22 -2.97
CA PHE A 127 -0.15 -15.08 -2.07
C PHE A 127 -1.55 -14.47 -2.18
N THR A 128 -2.02 -14.24 -3.41
CA THR A 128 -3.35 -13.67 -3.67
C THR A 128 -4.46 -14.62 -3.24
N ALA A 129 -4.31 -15.93 -3.47
CA ALA A 129 -5.28 -16.92 -3.02
C ALA A 129 -5.39 -16.99 -1.49
N LEU A 130 -4.26 -16.93 -0.77
CA LEU A 130 -4.25 -16.85 0.69
C LEU A 130 -4.93 -15.58 1.18
N LEU A 131 -4.64 -14.45 0.54
CA LEU A 131 -5.22 -13.15 0.86
C LEU A 131 -6.75 -13.15 0.67
N HIS A 132 -7.26 -13.72 -0.41
CA HIS A 132 -8.71 -13.92 -0.62
C HIS A 132 -9.33 -14.86 0.43
N SER A 133 -8.62 -15.92 0.82
CA SER A 133 -9.10 -16.84 1.85
C SER A 133 -9.23 -16.15 3.22
N GLN A 134 -8.26 -15.33 3.61
CA GLN A 134 -8.31 -14.58 4.87
C GLN A 134 -9.41 -13.51 4.85
N ALA A 135 -9.55 -12.82 3.73
CA ALA A 135 -10.63 -11.87 3.50
C ALA A 135 -12.02 -12.48 3.67
N ALA A 136 -12.26 -13.63 3.03
CA ALA A 136 -13.51 -14.36 3.14
C ALA A 136 -13.80 -14.82 4.56
N ALA A 137 -12.77 -15.24 5.31
CA ALA A 137 -12.91 -15.70 6.70
C ALA A 137 -13.41 -14.60 7.66
N ILE A 138 -13.13 -13.33 7.35
CA ILE A 138 -13.57 -12.18 8.15
C ILE A 138 -14.74 -11.41 7.52
N GLY A 139 -15.27 -11.88 6.38
CA GLY A 139 -16.36 -11.22 5.65
C GLY A 139 -15.97 -9.84 5.09
N PHE A 140 -14.69 -9.64 4.78
CA PHE A 140 -14.17 -8.40 4.20
C PHE A 140 -14.09 -8.54 2.68
N GLY A 141 -14.86 -7.74 1.95
CA GLY A 141 -15.01 -7.80 0.49
C GLY A 141 -15.41 -9.18 -0.05
N SER A 142 -15.41 -9.33 -1.37
CA SER A 142 -15.62 -10.63 -2.02
C SER A 142 -14.77 -10.80 -3.29
N PRO A 143 -14.22 -11.99 -3.54
CA PRO A 143 -13.57 -12.24 -4.82
C PRO A 143 -14.57 -11.96 -5.95
N VAL A 144 -14.09 -11.45 -7.07
CA VAL A 144 -14.91 -11.27 -8.26
C VAL A 144 -15.33 -12.68 -8.70
N CYS A 145 -16.59 -13.04 -8.44
CA CYS A 145 -17.19 -14.20 -9.05
C CYS A 145 -17.20 -13.95 -10.56
N GLU A 146 -16.43 -14.73 -11.32
CA GLU A 146 -16.70 -14.88 -12.75
C GLU A 146 -18.08 -15.55 -12.85
N ASP A 147 -19.12 -14.72 -12.99
CA ASP A 147 -20.43 -15.23 -13.38
C ASP A 147 -20.24 -15.90 -14.73
N SER A 148 -20.46 -17.20 -14.73
CA SER A 148 -20.62 -17.98 -15.94
C SER A 148 -21.84 -17.46 -16.71
N THR A 149 -21.72 -17.51 -18.04
CA THR A 149 -22.79 -17.66 -19.07
C THR A 149 -23.56 -16.43 -19.58
N PRO A 150 -24.02 -16.41 -20.86
CA PRO A 150 -24.50 -17.58 -21.63
C PRO A 150 -23.80 -17.89 -22.97
N ASP A 151 -23.95 -19.17 -23.33
CA ASP A 151 -23.88 -19.69 -24.69
C ASP A 151 -24.44 -18.72 -25.73
N ASN A 152 -23.74 -18.65 -26.87
CA ASN A 152 -24.34 -18.29 -28.14
C ASN A 152 -23.79 -19.21 -29.22
#